data_AF-A0AAJ0FR45-F1
#
_entry.id   AF-A0AAJ0FR45-F1
#
_cell.length_a   1.000
_cell.length_b   1.000
_cell.length_c   1.000
_cell.angle_alpha   90.00
_cell.angle_beta   90.00
_cell.angle_gamma   90.00
#
_symmetry.space_group_name_H-M   'P 1'
#
loop_
_entity.id
_entity.type
_entity.pdbx_description
1 polymer ?
#
loop_
_entity_poly.entity_id
_entity_poly.type
_entity_poly.pdbx_seq_one_letter_code
_entity_poly.pdbx_strand_id
1 'polypeptide(L)'
;MISTSLREGASTDRPLFLHPRSKTRENSIRNLKAFSTEYSGKYRASPPPTFQRFIPDVHINECLGWTQLDGDRVWSLLHKMRAGPCPGLTQLPWYFAIVYTFVPEATLDEDVVQSHLDFFYLAGFICVPVKLDNWRGSGILVDFLDLVSPHFPEWHQFGYGRMVKKESEMYDLEYPNRTDAAPT
;
A
#
# COMPACT_ATOMS: atom_id res chain seq x y z
N MET A 1 1.00 1.77 11.17
CA MET A 1 0.28 0.49 11.41
C MET A 1 1.02 -0.68 10.78
N ILE A 2 1.11 -0.80 9.46
CA ILE A 2 1.84 -1.89 8.79
C ILE A 2 3.32 -1.94 9.24
N SER A 3 4.07 -0.86 9.08
CA SER A 3 5.49 -0.79 9.49
C SER A 3 5.71 -1.18 10.95
N THR A 4 4.84 -0.71 11.85
CA THR A 4 4.83 -1.09 13.28
C THR A 4 4.66 -2.61 13.46
N SER A 5 3.71 -3.21 12.74
CA SER A 5 3.43 -4.64 12.81
C SER A 5 4.58 -5.50 12.26
N LEU A 6 5.27 -5.04 11.21
CA LEU A 6 6.47 -5.70 10.68
C LEU A 6 7.61 -5.66 11.71
N ARG A 7 7.88 -4.49 12.31
CA ARG A 7 8.92 -4.32 13.34
C ARG A 7 8.62 -5.17 14.60
N GLU A 8 7.37 -5.21 15.02
CA GLU A 8 6.95 -6.04 16.15
C GLU A 8 7.13 -7.53 15.87
N GLY A 9 6.73 -8.00 14.68
CA GLY A 9 6.91 -9.40 14.29
C GLY A 9 8.39 -9.81 14.26
N ALA A 10 9.26 -8.93 13.77
CA ALA A 10 10.71 -9.16 13.74
C ALA A 10 11.35 -9.14 15.15
N SER A 11 10.93 -8.23 16.03
CA SER A 11 11.52 -8.07 17.36
C SER A 11 11.03 -9.09 18.40
N THR A 12 9.86 -9.69 18.19
CA THR A 12 9.24 -10.64 19.15
C THR A 12 9.30 -12.10 18.71
N ASP A 13 9.95 -12.41 17.58
CA ASP A 13 9.93 -13.73 16.91
C ASP A 13 8.50 -14.28 16.71
N ARG A 14 7.54 -13.37 16.50
CA ARG A 14 6.14 -13.70 16.21
C ARG A 14 5.85 -13.37 14.77
N PRO A 15 6.06 -14.31 13.84
CA PRO A 15 5.91 -14.02 12.43
C PRO A 15 4.47 -13.67 12.07
N LEU A 16 4.31 -12.93 10.98
CA LEU A 16 3.01 -12.69 10.38
C LEU A 16 2.59 -13.92 9.56
N PHE A 17 1.29 -14.15 9.48
CA PHE A 17 0.70 -15.22 8.69
C PHE A 17 -0.32 -14.60 7.74
N LEU A 18 -0.26 -14.96 6.46
CA LEU A 18 -1.15 -14.44 5.42
C LEU A 18 -1.67 -15.55 4.53
N HIS A 19 -2.82 -15.33 3.90
CA HIS A 19 -3.32 -16.16 2.82
C HIS A 19 -2.50 -15.88 1.54
N PRO A 20 -1.70 -16.84 1.03
CA PRO A 20 -0.71 -16.58 -0.02
C PRO A 20 -1.32 -16.36 -1.42
N ARG A 21 -2.56 -16.81 -1.62
CA ARG A 21 -3.29 -16.72 -2.90
C ARG A 21 -4.69 -16.20 -2.67
N SER A 22 -4.81 -15.04 -2.02
CA SER A 22 -6.12 -14.40 -1.87
C SER A 22 -6.69 -14.13 -3.26
N LYS A 23 -7.97 -14.42 -3.46
CA LYS A 23 -8.74 -14.08 -4.67
C LYS A 23 -10.07 -13.42 -4.34
N THR A 24 -10.37 -13.28 -3.04
CA THR A 24 -11.66 -12.80 -2.57
C THR A 24 -11.46 -11.57 -1.69
N ARG A 25 -12.48 -10.70 -1.66
CA ARG A 25 -12.47 -9.52 -0.79
C ARG A 25 -12.30 -9.91 0.67
N GLU A 26 -12.99 -10.98 1.08
CA GLU A 26 -12.92 -11.50 2.45
C GLU A 26 -11.51 -11.93 2.84
N ASN A 27 -10.82 -12.71 2.00
CA ASN A 27 -9.44 -13.12 2.29
C ASN A 27 -8.48 -11.93 2.30
N SER A 28 -8.71 -10.94 1.44
CA SER A 28 -7.94 -9.70 1.39
C SER A 28 -8.12 -8.87 2.68
N ILE A 29 -9.34 -8.78 3.20
CA ILE A 29 -9.62 -8.17 4.52
C ILE A 29 -8.91 -8.93 5.64
N ARG A 30 -8.93 -10.27 5.61
CA ARG A 30 -8.25 -11.09 6.63
C ARG A 30 -6.73 -10.88 6.60
N ASN A 31 -6.12 -10.81 5.41
CA ASN A 31 -4.70 -10.49 5.26
C ASN A 31 -4.40 -9.10 5.83
N LEU A 32 -5.19 -8.08 5.47
CA LEU A 32 -4.99 -6.72 6.00
C LEU A 32 -5.13 -6.68 7.53
N LYS A 33 -6.08 -7.41 8.11
CA LYS A 33 -6.24 -7.51 9.57
C LYS A 33 -5.04 -8.16 10.26
N ALA A 34 -4.31 -9.06 9.60
CA ALA A 34 -3.11 -9.65 10.18
C ALA A 34 -2.02 -8.59 10.47
N PHE A 35 -2.02 -7.46 9.75
CA PHE A 35 -1.10 -6.34 9.97
C PHE A 35 -1.60 -5.29 10.96
N SER A 36 -2.88 -5.29 11.33
CA SER A 36 -3.46 -4.27 12.21
C SER A 36 -3.11 -4.54 13.67
N THR A 37 -2.83 -3.49 14.44
CA THR A 37 -2.53 -3.61 15.88
C THR A 37 -3.71 -4.13 16.70
N GLU A 38 -4.93 -3.93 16.21
CA GLU A 38 -6.18 -4.38 16.82
C GLU A 38 -6.39 -5.90 16.68
N TYR A 39 -5.86 -6.52 15.63
CA TYR A 39 -6.13 -7.92 15.30
C TYR A 39 -4.88 -8.80 15.20
N SER A 40 -3.69 -8.22 15.03
CA SER A 40 -2.44 -8.96 14.79
C SER A 40 -2.15 -9.99 15.88
N GLY A 41 -2.44 -9.67 17.15
CA GLY A 41 -2.29 -10.61 18.27
C GLY A 41 -3.09 -11.91 18.07
N LYS A 42 -4.33 -11.81 17.58
CA LYS A 42 -5.17 -12.98 17.27
C LYS A 42 -4.59 -13.80 16.11
N TYR A 43 -4.24 -13.13 15.01
CA TYR A 43 -3.73 -13.80 13.82
C TYR A 43 -2.34 -14.42 14.03
N ARG A 44 -1.53 -13.88 14.94
CA ARG A 44 -0.24 -14.46 15.32
C ARG A 44 -0.39 -15.65 16.28
N ALA A 45 -1.32 -15.57 17.24
CA ALA A 45 -1.52 -16.64 18.22
C ALA A 45 -2.25 -17.87 17.65
N SER A 46 -3.18 -17.65 16.72
CA SER A 46 -3.99 -18.70 16.11
C SER A 46 -4.28 -18.35 14.65
N PRO A 47 -3.28 -18.51 13.75
CA PRO A 47 -3.47 -18.22 12.33
C PRO A 47 -4.50 -19.18 11.72
N PRO A 48 -5.33 -18.72 10.75
CA PRO A 48 -6.21 -19.61 10.01
C PRO A 48 -5.41 -20.73 9.29
N PRO A 49 -5.97 -21.95 9.12
CA PRO A 49 -5.22 -23.10 8.59
C PRO A 49 -4.61 -22.91 7.20
N THR A 50 -5.20 -22.05 6.37
CA THR A 50 -4.72 -21.78 5.00
C THR A 50 -3.65 -20.69 4.93
N PHE A 51 -3.30 -20.09 6.06
CA PHE A 51 -2.34 -19.00 6.12
C PHE A 51 -0.92 -19.57 6.24
N GLN A 52 0.02 -18.88 5.60
CA GLN A 52 1.44 -19.25 5.58
C GLN A 52 2.26 -18.14 6.22
N ARG A 53 3.41 -18.53 6.79
CA ARG A 53 4.38 -17.60 7.35
C ARG A 53 4.78 -16.59 6.27
N PHE A 54 4.71 -15.32 6.61
CA PHE A 54 5.10 -14.21 5.76
C PHE A 54 6.28 -13.48 6.40
N ILE A 55 7.36 -13.32 5.64
CA ILE A 55 8.53 -12.55 6.02
C ILE A 55 8.57 -11.35 5.06
N PRO A 56 8.17 -10.16 5.50
CA PRO A 56 8.24 -8.97 4.67
C PRO A 56 9.69 -8.57 4.43
N ASP A 57 10.01 -8.24 3.19
CA ASP A 57 11.21 -7.48 2.83
C ASP A 57 10.79 -6.17 2.15
N VAL A 58 10.14 -5.29 2.93
CA VAL A 58 9.64 -4.01 2.42
C VAL A 58 9.94 -2.87 3.39
N HIS A 59 10.35 -1.75 2.83
CA HIS A 59 10.58 -0.51 3.55
C HIS A 59 9.44 0.48 3.30
N ILE A 60 8.45 0.51 4.18
CA ILE A 60 7.37 1.51 4.10
C ILE A 60 7.87 2.83 4.68
N ASN A 61 7.64 3.95 3.96
CA ASN A 61 8.01 5.28 4.44
C ASN A 61 7.44 5.54 5.85
N GLU A 62 8.29 5.97 6.78
CA GLU A 62 7.92 6.14 8.17
C GLU A 62 7.00 7.35 8.34
N CYS A 63 5.78 7.08 8.81
CA CYS A 63 4.84 8.10 9.26
C CYS A 63 5.25 8.56 10.67
N LEU A 64 5.62 9.83 10.80
CA LEU A 64 6.00 10.50 12.04
C LEU A 64 4.78 11.00 12.83
N GLY A 65 3.59 10.93 12.24
CA GLY A 65 2.32 11.23 12.89
C GLY A 65 1.57 12.38 12.21
N TRP A 66 0.73 13.04 13.02
CA TRP A 66 -0.13 14.13 12.55
C TRP A 66 0.36 15.45 13.14
N THR A 67 0.26 16.51 12.35
CA THR A 67 0.46 17.88 12.82
C THR A 67 -0.69 18.77 12.38
N GLN A 68 -0.94 19.82 13.14
CA GLN A 68 -1.87 20.87 12.76
C GLN A 68 -1.13 21.95 11.98
N LEU A 69 -1.75 22.44 10.91
CA LEU A 69 -1.28 23.56 10.11
C LEU A 69 -2.25 24.73 10.26
N ASP A 70 -1.70 25.94 10.29
CA ASP A 70 -2.46 27.17 10.24
C ASP A 70 -3.20 27.31 8.90
N GLY A 71 -4.51 27.55 8.98
CA GLY A 71 -5.39 27.57 7.81
C GLY A 71 -5.03 28.66 6.80
N ASP A 72 -4.77 29.88 7.28
CA ASP A 72 -4.45 31.02 6.43
C ASP A 72 -3.11 30.85 5.73
N ARG A 73 -2.13 30.23 6.41
CA ARG A 73 -0.84 29.88 5.81
C ARG A 73 -0.99 28.82 4.72
N VAL A 74 -1.81 27.79 4.95
CA VAL A 74 -2.11 26.76 3.93
C VAL A 74 -2.76 27.41 2.71
N TRP A 75 -3.79 28.24 2.90
CA TRP A 75 -4.44 28.94 1.79
C TRP A 75 -3.50 29.85 1.03
N SER A 76 -2.67 30.61 1.73
CA SER A 76 -1.67 31.47 1.11
C SER A 76 -0.71 30.66 0.23
N LEU A 77 -0.32 29.46 0.66
CA LEU A 77 0.53 28.56 -0.12
C LEU A 77 -0.19 28.01 -1.35
N LEU A 78 -1.43 27.52 -1.19
CA LEU A 78 -2.23 27.00 -2.30
C LEU A 78 -2.43 28.04 -3.40
N HIS A 79 -2.74 29.28 -3.03
CA HIS A 79 -2.84 30.40 -3.96
C HIS A 79 -1.51 30.69 -4.67
N LYS A 80 -0.39 30.70 -3.93
CA LYS A 80 0.96 30.91 -4.50
C LYS A 80 1.35 29.82 -5.49
N MET A 81 1.01 28.57 -5.17
CA MET A 81 1.27 27.40 -6.03
C MET A 81 0.31 27.32 -7.23
N ARG A 82 -0.69 28.23 -7.31
CA ARG A 82 -1.77 28.17 -8.29
C ARG A 82 -2.43 26.79 -8.33
N ALA A 83 -2.54 26.16 -7.17
CA ALA A 83 -3.27 24.91 -7.04
C ALA A 83 -4.70 25.20 -7.52
N GLY A 84 -5.15 24.44 -8.52
CA GLY A 84 -6.52 24.58 -9.05
C GLY A 84 -7.55 24.37 -7.93
N PRO A 85 -8.82 24.77 -8.14
CA PRO A 85 -9.86 24.53 -7.15
C PRO A 85 -9.95 23.03 -6.87
N CYS A 86 -9.59 22.61 -5.66
CA CYS A 86 -9.79 21.24 -5.18
C CYS A 86 -11.25 21.11 -4.74
N PRO A 87 -12.08 20.27 -5.41
CA PRO A 87 -13.46 20.07 -4.99
C PRO A 87 -13.53 19.62 -3.54
N GLY A 88 -14.31 20.33 -2.72
CA GLY A 88 -14.46 20.03 -1.29
C GLY A 88 -13.42 20.68 -0.36
N LEU A 89 -12.42 21.38 -0.89
CA LEU A 89 -11.48 22.15 -0.05
C LEU A 89 -12.07 23.52 0.29
N THR A 90 -12.57 23.68 1.51
CA THR A 90 -13.08 24.95 2.06
C THR A 90 -12.07 25.59 2.99
N GLN A 91 -12.13 26.91 3.17
CA GLN A 91 -11.27 27.60 4.13
C GLN A 91 -11.63 27.27 5.57
N LEU A 92 -10.70 26.62 6.25
CA LEU A 92 -10.81 26.24 7.65
C LEU A 92 -9.78 27.01 8.48
N PRO A 93 -10.03 27.24 9.79
CA PRO A 93 -9.05 27.85 10.68
C PRO A 93 -7.74 27.05 10.80
N TRP A 94 -7.82 25.74 10.58
CA TRP A 94 -6.67 24.84 10.62
C TRP A 94 -6.92 23.58 9.78
N TYR A 95 -5.83 22.93 9.39
CA TYR A 95 -5.83 21.64 8.70
C TYR A 95 -4.99 20.62 9.45
N PHE A 96 -5.29 19.34 9.28
CA PHE A 96 -4.39 18.27 9.67
C PHE A 96 -3.50 17.89 8.49
N ALA A 97 -2.22 17.65 8.78
CA ALA A 97 -1.26 17.07 7.85
C ALA A 97 -0.64 15.82 8.47
N ILE A 98 -0.37 14.84 7.63
CA ILE A 98 0.41 13.65 8.00
C ILE A 98 1.87 13.94 7.65
N VAL A 99 2.76 13.71 8.61
CA VAL A 99 4.20 13.95 8.46
C VAL A 99 4.88 12.61 8.20
N TYR A 100 5.73 12.55 7.18
CA TYR A 100 6.54 11.39 6.85
C TYR A 100 8.02 11.75 6.85
N THR A 101 8.88 10.74 6.95
CA THR A 101 10.31 10.90 6.70
C THR A 101 10.55 11.33 5.25
N PHE A 102 11.45 12.29 5.07
CA PHE A 102 11.85 12.75 3.75
C PHE A 102 12.65 11.67 3.02
N VAL A 103 12.22 11.31 1.82
CA VAL A 103 12.92 10.37 0.94
C VAL A 103 13.54 11.16 -0.22
N PRO A 104 14.88 11.23 -0.33
CA PRO A 104 15.54 11.94 -1.41
C PRO A 104 15.31 11.25 -2.76
N GLU A 105 15.53 11.98 -3.84
CA GLU A 105 15.56 11.41 -5.19
C GLU A 105 16.75 10.46 -5.34
N ALA A 106 16.52 9.30 -5.96
CA ALA A 106 17.56 8.38 -6.38
C ALA A 106 17.06 7.54 -7.56
N THR A 107 17.96 6.75 -8.15
CA THR A 107 17.58 5.74 -9.14
C THR A 107 16.73 4.67 -8.47
N LEU A 108 15.58 4.38 -9.07
CA LEU A 108 14.68 3.32 -8.59
C LEU A 108 15.35 1.96 -8.78
N ASP A 109 15.24 1.12 -7.74
CA ASP A 109 15.59 -0.28 -7.82
C ASP A 109 14.30 -1.07 -8.11
N GLU A 110 14.25 -1.70 -9.27
CA GLU A 110 13.06 -2.39 -9.77
C GLU A 110 12.70 -3.62 -8.94
N ASP A 111 13.71 -4.28 -8.37
CA ASP A 111 13.49 -5.45 -7.51
C ASP A 111 12.85 -5.00 -6.19
N VAL A 112 13.24 -3.82 -5.68
CA VAL A 112 12.62 -3.20 -4.49
C VAL A 112 11.17 -2.79 -4.79
N VAL A 113 10.92 -2.16 -5.93
CA VAL A 113 9.55 -1.77 -6.35
C VAL A 113 8.67 -3.02 -6.51
N GLN A 114 9.16 -4.06 -7.18
CA GLN A 114 8.44 -5.32 -7.34
C GLN A 114 8.15 -5.99 -5.98
N SER A 115 9.10 -5.97 -5.05
CA SER A 115 8.92 -6.51 -3.69
C SER A 115 7.82 -5.77 -2.93
N HIS A 116 7.71 -4.45 -3.08
CA HIS A 116 6.62 -3.66 -2.52
C HIS A 116 5.27 -3.99 -3.16
N LEU A 117 5.21 -4.11 -4.49
CA LEU A 117 3.97 -4.45 -5.19
C LEU A 117 3.47 -5.84 -4.79
N ASP A 118 4.37 -6.82 -4.69
CA ASP A 118 4.07 -8.17 -4.22
C ASP A 118 3.55 -8.14 -2.77
N PHE A 119 4.17 -7.32 -1.92
CA PHE A 119 3.69 -7.09 -0.56
C PHE A 119 2.27 -6.50 -0.52
N PHE A 120 1.98 -5.44 -1.27
CA PHE A 120 0.66 -4.80 -1.25
C PHE A 120 -0.43 -5.72 -1.81
N TYR A 121 -0.12 -6.47 -2.87
CA TYR A 121 -0.98 -7.53 -3.37
C TYR A 121 -1.30 -8.56 -2.28
N LEU A 122 -0.28 -9.08 -1.59
CA LEU A 122 -0.46 -10.05 -0.49
C LEU A 122 -1.22 -9.46 0.69
N ALA A 123 -1.00 -8.19 1.02
CA ALA A 123 -1.74 -7.48 2.07
C ALA A 123 -3.20 -7.21 1.70
N GLY A 124 -3.60 -7.46 0.44
CA GLY A 124 -4.99 -7.42 -0.02
C GLY A 124 -5.38 -6.15 -0.78
N PHE A 125 -4.43 -5.27 -1.08
CA PHE A 125 -4.68 -4.05 -1.86
C PHE A 125 -4.76 -4.37 -3.35
N ILE A 126 -5.60 -3.63 -4.07
CA ILE A 126 -5.45 -3.48 -5.52
C ILE A 126 -4.40 -2.41 -5.73
N CYS A 127 -3.38 -2.73 -6.51
CA CYS A 127 -2.43 -1.75 -7.01
C CYS A 127 -2.96 -1.26 -8.36
N VAL A 128 -3.42 -0.01 -8.43
CA VAL A 128 -3.78 0.59 -9.73
C VAL A 128 -2.49 0.81 -10.56
N PRO A 129 -2.57 1.13 -11.86
CA PRO A 129 -1.38 1.24 -12.70
C PRO A 129 -0.30 2.11 -12.06
N VAL A 130 0.89 1.54 -11.94
CA VAL A 130 2.01 2.12 -11.19
C VAL A 130 2.45 3.43 -11.84
N LYS A 131 2.40 4.52 -11.08
CA LYS A 131 2.98 5.80 -11.48
C LYS A 131 4.35 5.94 -10.87
N LEU A 132 5.40 5.96 -11.68
CA LEU A 132 6.78 6.06 -11.20
C LEU A 132 7.04 7.30 -10.34
N ASP A 133 6.33 8.40 -10.58
CA ASP A 133 6.42 9.65 -9.79
C ASP A 133 6.04 9.46 -8.30
N ASN A 134 5.28 8.42 -7.98
CA ASN A 134 4.89 8.08 -6.61
C ASN A 134 5.98 7.33 -5.83
N TRP A 135 7.10 7.01 -6.49
CA TRP A 135 8.22 6.28 -5.93
C TRP A 135 9.44 7.19 -5.85
N ARG A 136 10.15 7.14 -4.72
CA ARG A 136 11.36 7.92 -4.45
C ARG A 136 12.45 7.04 -3.86
N GLY A 137 13.66 7.58 -3.75
CA GLY A 137 14.82 6.81 -3.29
C GLY A 137 15.05 5.57 -4.15
N SER A 138 15.46 4.46 -3.53
CA SER A 138 15.67 3.18 -4.19
C SER A 138 14.38 2.35 -4.36
N GLY A 139 13.20 2.99 -4.49
CA GLY A 139 11.92 2.27 -4.64
C GLY A 139 10.99 2.34 -3.42
N ILE A 140 10.98 3.47 -2.70
CA ILE A 140 10.03 3.71 -1.60
C ILE A 140 8.78 4.39 -2.13
N LEU A 141 7.61 3.78 -1.92
CA LEU A 141 6.33 4.41 -2.22
C LEU A 141 6.08 5.58 -1.26
N VAL A 142 5.96 6.79 -1.79
CA VAL A 142 5.70 8.02 -1.02
C VAL A 142 4.29 8.55 -1.19
N ASP A 143 3.60 8.16 -2.26
CA ASP A 143 2.18 8.43 -2.46
C ASP A 143 1.40 7.11 -2.54
N PHE A 144 0.50 6.90 -1.58
CA PHE A 144 -0.29 5.68 -1.44
C PHE A 144 -1.63 5.73 -2.19
N LEU A 145 -1.90 6.80 -2.95
CA LEU A 145 -3.14 6.92 -3.74
C LEU A 145 -3.28 5.83 -4.82
N ASP A 146 -2.18 5.16 -5.16
CA ASP A 146 -2.20 4.02 -6.09
C ASP A 146 -2.70 2.69 -5.44
N LEU A 147 -3.07 2.71 -4.15
CA LEU A 147 -3.55 1.53 -3.43
C LEU A 147 -5.04 1.65 -3.08
N VAL A 148 -5.82 0.66 -3.50
CA VAL A 148 -7.23 0.54 -3.10
C VAL A 148 -7.36 -0.54 -2.01
N SER A 149 -7.74 -0.09 -0.81
CA SER A 149 -7.98 -0.99 0.33
C SER A 149 -9.22 -1.87 0.10
N PRO A 150 -9.20 -3.14 0.55
CA PRO A 150 -10.36 -4.04 0.45
C PRO A 150 -11.57 -3.60 1.30
N HIS A 151 -11.43 -2.56 2.11
CA HIS A 151 -12.55 -1.94 2.82
C HIS A 151 -13.33 -0.94 1.96
N PHE A 152 -12.76 -0.43 0.87
CA PHE A 152 -13.41 0.57 0.02
C PHE A 152 -14.27 -0.06 -1.10
N PRO A 153 -15.36 0.60 -1.54
CA PRO A 153 -16.23 0.11 -2.62
C PRO A 153 -15.52 -0.16 -3.95
N GLU A 154 -14.45 0.58 -4.24
CA GLU A 154 -13.63 0.50 -5.45
C GLU A 154 -12.84 -0.81 -5.53
N TRP A 155 -12.71 -1.54 -4.42
CA TRP A 155 -12.10 -2.86 -4.44
C TRP A 155 -13.01 -3.85 -5.18
N HIS A 156 -12.48 -4.44 -6.24
CA HIS A 156 -13.14 -5.48 -7.02
C HIS A 156 -12.18 -6.60 -7.42
N GLN A 157 -12.72 -7.81 -7.58
CA GLN A 157 -11.92 -9.00 -7.89
C GLN A 157 -11.19 -8.90 -9.24
N PHE A 158 -11.77 -8.21 -10.23
CA PHE A 158 -11.20 -8.13 -11.59
C PHE A 158 -9.88 -7.36 -11.66
N GLY A 159 -9.72 -6.33 -10.83
CA GLY A 159 -8.44 -5.59 -10.73
C GLY A 159 -7.53 -6.10 -9.63
N TYR A 160 -7.89 -7.17 -8.93
CA TYR A 160 -7.07 -7.72 -7.86
C TYR A 160 -6.16 -8.83 -8.37
N GLY A 161 -4.87 -8.54 -8.40
CA GLY A 161 -3.83 -9.50 -8.76
C GLY A 161 -2.44 -8.91 -8.58
N ARG A 162 -1.45 -9.73 -8.90
CA ARG A 162 -0.04 -9.35 -8.82
C ARG A 162 0.28 -8.39 -9.97
N MET A 163 1.06 -7.35 -9.69
CA MET A 163 1.58 -6.46 -10.71
C MET A 163 2.96 -6.96 -11.15
N VAL A 164 3.23 -6.99 -12.44
CA VAL A 164 4.51 -7.43 -13.01
C VAL A 164 5.05 -6.39 -13.98
N LYS A 165 6.37 -6.21 -14.01
CA LYS A 165 7.04 -5.34 -14.96
C LYS A 165 6.83 -5.85 -16.40
N LYS A 166 6.41 -4.97 -17.30
CA LYS A 166 6.41 -5.20 -18.75
C LYS A 166 7.67 -4.61 -19.39
N GLU A 167 7.98 -5.05 -20.61
CA GLU A 167 9.14 -4.61 -21.38
C GLU A 167 9.21 -3.08 -21.56
N SER A 168 8.07 -2.39 -21.51
CA SER A 168 7.96 -0.92 -21.61
C SER A 168 8.19 -0.17 -20.29
N GLU A 169 8.88 -0.78 -19.31
CA GLU A 169 9.12 -0.23 -17.96
C GLU A 169 7.85 0.10 -17.15
N MET A 170 6.70 -0.39 -17.58
CA MET A 170 5.41 -0.19 -16.91
C MET A 170 5.00 -1.46 -16.19
N TYR A 171 4.54 -1.35 -14.94
CA TYR A 171 3.94 -2.47 -14.23
C TYR A 171 2.48 -2.61 -14.60
N ASP A 172 2.05 -3.84 -14.86
CA ASP A 172 0.66 -4.14 -15.20
C ASP A 172 0.18 -5.42 -14.51
N LEU A 173 -1.13 -5.62 -14.47
CA LEU A 173 -1.75 -6.78 -13.85
C LEU A 173 -1.30 -8.07 -14.57
N GLU A 174 -0.82 -9.02 -13.78
CA GLU A 174 -0.52 -10.37 -14.25
C GLU A 174 -1.84 -11.08 -14.57
N TYR A 175 -2.23 -11.03 -15.84
CA TYR A 175 -3.29 -11.90 -16.34
C TYR A 175 -2.74 -13.31 -16.53
N PRO A 176 -3.41 -14.37 -16.04
CA PRO A 176 -3.05 -15.71 -16.42
C PRO A 176 -3.07 -15.81 -17.95
N ASN A 177 -2.00 -16.36 -18.54
CA ASN A 177 -1.90 -16.55 -19.98
C ASN A 177 -3.20 -17.16 -20.50
N ARG A 178 -3.80 -16.51 -21.50
CA ARG A 178 -5.07 -16.89 -22.13
C ARG A 178 -5.05 -18.28 -22.81
N THR A 179 -3.96 -19.02 -22.71
CA THR A 179 -3.69 -20.29 -23.40
C THR A 179 -4.25 -21.53 -22.69
N ASP A 180 -4.74 -21.44 -21.45
CA ASP A 180 -5.29 -22.60 -20.73
C ASP A 180 -6.82 -22.71 -20.78
N ALA A 181 -7.49 -21.83 -21.51
CA ALA A 181 -8.92 -21.97 -21.80
C ALA A 181 -9.11 -22.76 -23.10
N ALA A 182 -8.93 -24.08 -23.04
CA ALA A 182 -9.53 -24.95 -24.04
C ALA A 182 -11.06 -24.87 -23.88
N PRO A 183 -11.82 -24.58 -24.95
CA PRO A 183 -13.28 -24.59 -24.87
C PRO A 183 -13.77 -26.03 -24.67
N THR A 184 -14.53 -26.23 -23.60
CA THR A 184 -15.40 -27.41 -23.40
C THR A 184 -16.54 -27.41 -24.39
#